data_AF-A0A3N5WBY1-F1
#
_entry.id   AF-A0A3N5WBY1-F1
#
_cell.length_a   1.000
_cell.length_b   1.000
_cell.length_c   1.000
_cell.angle_alpha   90.00
_cell.angle_beta   90.00
_cell.angle_gamma   90.00
#
_symmetry.space_group_name_H-M   'P 1'
#
loop_
_entity.id
_entity.type
_entity.pdbx_description
1 polymer ?
#
loop_
_entity_poly.entity_id
_entity_poly.type
_entity_poly.pdbx_seq_one_letter_code
_entity_poly.pdbx_strand_id
1 'polypeptide(L)'
;MRPSFILLLLLTLLAGCETVQKGVDHITDSLDFEKARAKAQESALPTAEARLKSGIAQYEEGNYALAQRTLQGSLAEGLVSRTDQARAYKYLAFIYCVTDRIAQCRQEFSNALSADPKFTLTAAEAGHPTWGPVFRSVSNRR
;
A
#
# COMPACT_ATOMS: atom_id res chain seq x y z
N MET A 1 -34.76 51.87 -6.14
CA MET A 1 -33.97 53.00 -5.62
C MET A 1 -32.74 52.44 -4.89
N ARG A 2 -31.53 52.74 -5.38
CA ARG A 2 -30.24 52.53 -4.67
C ARG A 2 -30.02 53.76 -3.75
N PRO A 3 -29.36 53.65 -2.58
CA PRO A 3 -27.87 53.74 -2.52
C PRO A 3 -27.26 52.84 -1.41
N SER A 4 -26.06 52.27 -1.47
CA SER A 4 -24.70 52.81 -1.67
C SER A 4 -24.21 53.73 -0.53
N PHE A 5 -23.51 53.15 0.45
CA PHE A 5 -22.50 53.77 1.31
C PHE A 5 -21.41 52.69 1.49
N ILE A 6 -20.30 52.68 0.74
CA ILE A 6 -19.10 53.52 0.87
C ILE A 6 -18.52 53.46 2.30
N LEU A 7 -17.46 52.65 2.42
CA LEU A 7 -16.16 53.01 3.01
C LEU A 7 -16.09 53.33 4.52
N LEU A 8 -15.40 52.48 5.30
CA LEU A 8 -14.21 52.78 6.11
C LEU A 8 -13.86 51.52 6.95
N LEU A 9 -12.78 50.78 6.67
CA LEU A 9 -11.40 51.05 7.08
C LEU A 9 -11.22 50.96 8.62
N LEU A 10 -10.79 49.80 9.11
CA LEU A 10 -10.17 49.61 10.44
C LEU A 10 -9.27 48.37 10.41
N LEU A 11 -8.09 48.55 9.79
CA LEU A 11 -6.90 47.72 9.99
C LEU A 11 -6.44 47.91 11.45
N THR A 12 -6.60 46.89 12.30
CA THR A 12 -5.99 46.89 13.63
C THR A 12 -4.62 46.20 13.60
N LEU A 13 -3.62 47.06 13.50
CA LEU A 13 -2.28 47.00 14.08
C LEU A 13 -1.56 45.64 14.20
N LEU A 14 -0.59 45.49 13.30
CA LEU A 14 0.69 44.81 13.53
C LEU A 14 1.39 45.36 14.78
N ALA A 15 1.62 44.51 15.78
CA ALA A 15 2.65 44.73 16.79
C ALA A 15 3.26 43.37 17.18
N GLY A 16 4.49 43.12 16.76
CA GLY A 16 5.28 41.99 17.24
C GLY A 16 6.19 41.35 16.19
N CYS A 17 7.25 42.05 15.75
CA CYS A 17 8.49 41.37 15.36
C CYS A 17 9.57 41.84 16.33
N GLU A 18 9.61 41.22 17.52
CA GLU A 18 10.77 41.37 18.40
C GLU A 18 11.83 40.38 17.96
N THR A 19 12.97 40.95 17.59
CA THR A 19 14.19 40.27 17.16
C THR A 19 14.81 39.51 18.33
N VAL A 20 15.09 38.21 18.18
CA VAL A 20 16.27 37.57 18.80
C VAL A 20 16.43 36.14 18.27
N GLN A 21 17.43 35.96 17.41
CA GLN A 21 18.35 34.83 17.59
C GLN A 21 19.66 35.12 16.87
N LYS A 22 20.61 35.56 17.69
CA LYS A 22 22.05 35.45 17.50
C LYS A 22 22.41 34.03 17.04
N GLY A 23 23.31 33.98 16.06
CA GLY A 23 24.32 32.93 15.93
C GLY A 23 23.83 31.60 15.41
N VAL A 24 24.07 31.35 14.12
CA VAL A 24 24.23 29.99 13.60
C VAL A 24 25.63 29.92 12.97
N ASP A 25 26.64 29.92 13.84
CA ASP A 25 27.96 29.41 13.49
C ASP A 25 27.87 27.87 13.49
N HIS A 26 27.32 27.25 12.43
CA HIS A 26 27.58 25.88 11.98
C HIS A 26 26.64 25.48 10.81
N ILE A 27 27.02 25.83 9.57
CA ILE A 27 26.31 25.37 8.36
C ILE A 27 26.66 23.91 7.99
N THR A 28 27.61 23.27 8.70
CA THR A 28 27.92 21.84 8.50
C THR A 28 26.90 20.90 9.13
N ASP A 29 26.07 21.39 10.07
CA ASP A 29 25.16 20.57 10.88
C ASP A 29 23.89 20.17 10.10
N SER A 30 23.40 21.01 9.18
CA SER A 30 22.18 20.75 8.41
C SER A 30 22.30 19.51 7.51
N LEU A 31 23.46 19.32 6.88
CA LEU A 31 23.72 18.18 6.00
C LEU A 31 23.79 16.86 6.79
N ASP A 32 24.30 16.89 8.02
CA ASP A 32 24.38 15.71 8.88
C ASP A 32 22.99 15.32 9.41
N PHE A 33 22.11 16.28 9.71
CA PHE A 33 20.70 16.02 10.05
C PHE A 33 19.89 15.47 8.87
N GLU A 34 20.07 16.02 7.66
CA GLU A 34 19.40 15.52 6.45
C GLU A 34 19.84 14.09 6.12
N LYS A 35 21.14 13.79 6.30
CA LYS A 35 21.70 12.45 6.13
C LYS A 35 21.21 11.46 7.20
N ALA A 36 21.08 11.89 8.45
CA ALA A 36 20.52 11.08 9.52
C ALA A 36 19.03 10.76 9.29
N ARG A 37 18.25 11.73 8.80
CA ARG A 37 16.85 11.53 8.42
C ARG A 37 16.71 10.59 7.23
N ALA A 38 17.51 10.77 6.17
CA ALA A 38 17.52 9.88 5.02
C ALA A 38 17.86 8.43 5.42
N LYS A 39 18.89 8.24 6.26
CA LYS A 39 19.29 6.92 6.79
C LYS A 39 18.20 6.28 7.66
N ALA A 40 17.54 7.06 8.51
CA ALA A 40 16.42 6.57 9.32
C ALA A 40 15.21 6.19 8.45
N GLN A 41 14.94 6.96 7.41
CA GLN A 41 13.84 6.75 6.48
C GLN A 41 14.07 5.52 5.57
N GLU A 42 15.32 5.27 5.16
CA GLU A 42 15.76 4.04 4.47
C GLU A 42 15.51 2.79 5.34
N SER A 43 15.80 2.87 6.65
CA SER A 43 15.54 1.77 7.60
C SER A 43 14.07 1.64 8.03
N ALA A 44 13.22 2.61 7.69
CA ALA A 44 11.82 2.68 8.10
C ALA A 44 10.84 2.28 6.99
N LEU A 45 11.32 2.03 5.76
CA LEU A 45 10.47 1.46 4.72
C LEU A 45 10.00 0.06 5.16
N PRO A 46 8.70 -0.25 5.09
CA PRO A 46 8.21 -1.56 5.46
C PRO A 46 8.84 -2.63 4.57
N THR A 47 9.22 -3.76 5.14
CA THR A 47 9.73 -4.90 4.35
C THR A 47 8.63 -5.47 3.46
N ALA A 48 9.02 -6.24 2.44
CA ALA A 48 8.07 -6.94 1.57
C ALA A 48 7.10 -7.83 2.38
N GLU A 49 7.59 -8.52 3.41
CA GLU A 49 6.78 -9.38 4.29
C GLU A 49 5.82 -8.55 5.16
N ALA A 50 6.29 -7.41 5.70
CA ALA A 50 5.44 -6.51 6.45
C ALA A 50 4.32 -5.94 5.56
N ARG A 51 4.64 -5.61 4.31
CA ARG A 51 3.69 -5.17 3.30
C ARG A 51 2.70 -6.29 2.93
N LEU A 52 3.14 -7.53 2.76
CA LEU A 52 2.25 -8.69 2.56
C LEU A 52 1.26 -8.81 3.71
N LYS A 53 1.73 -8.78 4.96
CA LYS A 53 0.87 -8.84 6.15
C LYS A 53 -0.16 -7.71 6.16
N SER A 54 0.26 -6.49 5.84
CA SER A 54 -0.63 -5.33 5.77
C SER A 54 -1.68 -5.47 4.66
N GLY A 55 -1.28 -5.95 3.47
CA GLY A 55 -2.19 -6.19 2.36
C GLY A 55 -3.24 -7.26 2.66
N ILE A 56 -2.86 -8.30 3.40
CA ILE A 56 -3.80 -9.32 3.89
C ILE A 56 -4.79 -8.70 4.89
N ALA A 57 -4.32 -7.95 5.89
CA ALA A 57 -5.21 -7.30 6.85
C ALA A 57 -6.24 -6.39 6.15
N GLN A 58 -5.79 -5.59 5.17
CA GLN A 58 -6.67 -4.74 4.37
C GLN A 58 -7.70 -5.52 3.56
N TYR A 59 -7.36 -6.72 3.09
CA TYR A 59 -8.31 -7.61 2.42
C TYR A 59 -9.39 -8.11 3.39
N GLU A 60 -8.99 -8.56 4.57
CA GLU A 60 -9.93 -9.06 5.60
C GLU A 60 -10.86 -7.93 6.10
N GLU A 61 -10.39 -6.68 6.08
CA GLU A 61 -11.19 -5.48 6.36
C GLU A 61 -12.12 -5.08 5.19
N GLY A 62 -12.04 -5.75 4.04
CA GLY A 62 -12.82 -5.46 2.84
C GLY A 62 -12.29 -4.28 2.00
N ASN A 63 -11.13 -3.71 2.34
CA ASN A 63 -10.50 -2.64 1.58
C ASN A 63 -9.72 -3.18 0.37
N TYR A 64 -10.44 -3.79 -0.56
CA TYR A 64 -9.85 -4.52 -1.70
C TYR A 64 -8.95 -3.66 -2.59
N ALA A 65 -9.30 -2.39 -2.79
CA ALA A 65 -8.51 -1.48 -3.63
C ALA A 65 -7.14 -1.18 -3.00
N LEU A 66 -7.10 -0.96 -1.69
CA LEU A 66 -5.84 -0.74 -0.97
C LEU A 66 -5.05 -2.06 -0.85
N ALA A 67 -5.72 -3.14 -0.46
CA ALA A 67 -5.15 -4.47 -0.36
C ALA A 67 -4.43 -4.87 -1.66
N GLN A 68 -5.08 -4.69 -2.82
CA GLN A 68 -4.49 -5.02 -4.12
C GLN A 68 -3.17 -4.28 -4.35
N ARG A 69 -3.15 -2.96 -4.14
CA ARG A 69 -1.94 -2.14 -4.33
C ARG A 69 -0.84 -2.56 -3.36
N THR A 70 -1.19 -2.80 -2.10
CA THR A 70 -0.24 -3.21 -1.07
C THR A 70 0.37 -4.58 -1.38
N LEU A 71 -0.45 -5.57 -1.77
CA LEU A 71 -0.01 -6.91 -2.15
C LEU A 71 0.88 -6.88 -3.41
N GLN A 72 0.50 -6.10 -4.43
CA GLN A 72 1.34 -5.90 -5.61
C GLN A 72 2.70 -5.29 -5.25
N GLY A 73 2.70 -4.32 -4.33
CA GLY A 73 3.95 -3.76 -3.80
C GLY A 73 4.82 -4.80 -3.10
N SER A 74 4.23 -5.72 -2.33
CA SER A 74 5.01 -6.76 -1.63
C SER A 74 5.72 -7.69 -2.61
N LEU A 75 5.07 -8.03 -3.72
CA LEU A 75 5.67 -8.82 -4.78
C LEU A 75 6.78 -8.04 -5.51
N ALA A 76 6.54 -6.75 -5.80
CA ALA A 76 7.52 -5.89 -6.47
C ALA A 76 8.79 -5.64 -5.61
N GLU A 77 8.63 -5.56 -4.29
CA GLU A 77 9.74 -5.43 -3.34
C GLU A 77 10.54 -6.74 -3.14
N GLY A 78 10.03 -7.86 -3.65
CA GLY A 78 10.77 -9.13 -3.71
C GLY A 78 10.65 -10.00 -2.46
N LEU A 79 9.47 -10.57 -2.22
CA LEU A 79 9.27 -11.59 -1.18
C LEU A 79 10.24 -12.77 -1.36
N VAL A 80 11.04 -13.07 -0.35
CA VAL A 80 12.06 -14.15 -0.41
C VAL A 80 11.40 -15.53 -0.39
N SER A 81 10.36 -15.69 0.42
CA SER A 81 9.65 -16.96 0.58
C SER A 81 8.71 -17.23 -0.60
N ARG A 82 8.93 -18.36 -1.28
CA ARG A 82 8.05 -18.83 -2.37
C ARG A 82 6.60 -19.02 -1.91
N THR A 83 6.42 -19.50 -0.68
CA THR A 83 5.09 -19.66 -0.08
C THR A 83 4.44 -18.31 0.20
N ASP A 84 5.19 -17.29 0.60
CA ASP A 84 4.66 -15.93 0.76
C ASP A 84 4.34 -15.26 -0.58
N GLN A 85 5.15 -15.48 -1.61
CA GLN A 85 4.80 -15.07 -2.99
C GLN A 85 3.47 -15.70 -3.42
N ALA A 86 3.32 -17.02 -3.25
CA ALA A 86 2.10 -17.72 -3.59
C ALA A 86 0.90 -17.21 -2.78
N ARG A 87 1.12 -16.88 -1.50
CA ARG A 87 0.11 -16.27 -0.63
C ARG A 87 -0.30 -14.89 -1.14
N ALA A 88 0.62 -14.03 -1.53
CA ALA A 88 0.32 -12.71 -2.10
C ALA A 88 -0.53 -12.84 -3.37
N TYR A 89 -0.13 -13.72 -4.29
CA TYR A 89 -0.87 -14.03 -5.51
C TYR A 89 -2.27 -14.61 -5.23
N LYS A 90 -2.42 -15.48 -4.21
CA LYS A 90 -3.73 -15.98 -3.77
C LYS A 90 -4.69 -14.84 -3.43
N TYR A 91 -4.26 -13.90 -2.59
CA TYR A 91 -5.12 -12.79 -2.17
C TYR A 91 -5.43 -11.84 -3.35
N LEU A 92 -4.48 -11.61 -4.25
CA LEU A 92 -4.75 -10.88 -5.50
C LEU A 92 -5.80 -11.60 -6.36
N ALA A 93 -5.71 -12.92 -6.49
CA ALA A 93 -6.70 -13.72 -7.20
C ALA A 93 -8.09 -13.57 -6.57
N PHE A 94 -8.21 -13.69 -5.25
CA PHE A 94 -9.47 -13.49 -4.53
C PHE A 94 -10.06 -12.10 -4.82
N ILE A 95 -9.26 -11.04 -4.69
CA ILE A 95 -9.67 -9.66 -5.00
C ILE A 95 -10.19 -9.55 -6.44
N TYR A 96 -9.46 -10.07 -7.42
CA TYR A 96 -9.88 -10.00 -8.81
C TYR A 96 -11.16 -10.80 -9.08
N CYS A 97 -11.32 -11.95 -8.44
CA CYS A 97 -12.53 -12.75 -8.58
C CYS A 97 -13.77 -12.02 -8.00
N VAL A 98 -13.68 -11.44 -6.81
CA VAL A 98 -14.82 -10.74 -6.19
C VAL A 98 -15.12 -9.38 -6.82
N THR A 99 -14.19 -8.84 -7.63
CA THR A 99 -14.37 -7.60 -8.40
C THR A 99 -14.66 -7.88 -9.89
N ASP A 100 -15.09 -9.10 -10.22
CA ASP A 100 -15.51 -9.54 -11.57
C ASP A 100 -14.44 -9.42 -12.66
N ARG A 101 -13.15 -9.43 -12.26
CA ARG A 101 -11.98 -9.42 -13.16
C ARG A 101 -11.43 -10.84 -13.34
N ILE A 102 -12.24 -11.71 -13.94
CA ILE A 102 -11.99 -13.15 -13.99
C ILE A 102 -10.70 -13.54 -14.72
N ALA A 103 -10.32 -12.82 -15.78
CA ALA A 103 -9.07 -13.08 -16.50
C ALA A 103 -7.84 -12.88 -15.60
N GLN A 104 -7.81 -11.77 -14.85
CA GLN A 104 -6.76 -11.49 -13.86
C GLN A 104 -6.82 -12.49 -12.70
N CYS A 105 -8.01 -12.83 -12.20
CA CYS A 105 -8.15 -13.84 -11.14
C CYS A 105 -7.48 -15.18 -11.53
N ARG A 106 -7.76 -15.65 -12.75
CA ARG A 106 -7.14 -16.87 -13.29
C ARG A 106 -5.62 -16.73 -13.40
N GLN A 107 -5.14 -15.58 -13.87
CA GLN A 107 -3.70 -15.32 -14.01
C GLN A 107 -3.00 -15.35 -12.65
N GLU A 108 -3.56 -14.72 -11.62
CA GLU A 108 -2.93 -14.69 -10.31
C GLU A 108 -2.93 -16.06 -9.63
N PHE A 109 -3.95 -16.90 -9.81
CA PHE A 109 -3.85 -18.30 -9.38
C PHE A 109 -2.75 -19.08 -10.11
N SER A 110 -2.57 -18.83 -11.41
CA SER A 110 -1.47 -19.42 -12.18
C SER A 110 -0.12 -18.95 -11.65
N ASN A 111 0.00 -17.67 -11.29
CA ASN A 111 1.20 -17.10 -10.67
C ASN A 111 1.45 -17.74 -9.30
N ALA A 112 0.42 -17.90 -8.46
CA ALA A 112 0.53 -18.54 -7.14
C ALA A 112 1.08 -19.96 -7.24
N LEU A 113 0.52 -20.78 -8.13
CA LEU A 113 1.00 -22.13 -8.37
C LEU A 113 2.42 -22.14 -8.92
N SER A 114 2.80 -21.15 -9.73
CA SER A 114 4.15 -21.05 -10.33
C SER A 114 5.20 -20.64 -9.29
N ALA A 115 4.82 -19.70 -8.41
CA ALA A 115 5.60 -19.30 -7.26
C ALA A 115 5.83 -20.49 -6.32
N ASP A 116 4.79 -21.25 -5.97
CA ASP A 116 4.90 -22.45 -5.13
C ASP A 116 4.12 -23.63 -5.75
N PRO A 117 4.78 -24.64 -6.33
CA PRO A 117 4.10 -25.79 -6.91
C PRO A 117 3.29 -26.64 -5.93
N LYS A 118 3.53 -26.51 -4.62
CA LYS A 118 2.76 -27.19 -3.58
C LYS A 118 1.56 -26.36 -3.10
N PHE A 119 1.39 -25.16 -3.63
CA PHE A 119 0.29 -24.27 -3.27
C PHE A 119 -1.07 -24.93 -3.53
N THR A 120 -1.92 -24.90 -2.51
CA THR A 120 -3.32 -25.30 -2.59
C THR A 120 -4.18 -24.37 -1.76
N LEU A 121 -5.43 -24.21 -2.17
CA LEU A 121 -6.45 -23.62 -1.31
C LEU A 121 -6.84 -24.60 -0.21
N THR A 122 -7.24 -24.06 0.95
CA THR A 122 -7.92 -24.83 1.98
C THR A 122 -9.29 -25.32 1.47
N ALA A 123 -9.88 -26.32 2.12
CA ALA A 123 -11.20 -26.84 1.73
C ALA A 123 -12.28 -25.74 1.75
N ALA A 124 -12.24 -24.84 2.74
CA ALA A 124 -13.17 -23.72 2.84
C ALA A 124 -12.99 -22.72 1.69
N GLU A 125 -11.74 -22.35 1.37
CA GLU A 125 -11.45 -21.45 0.25
C GLU A 125 -11.82 -22.07 -1.10
N ALA A 126 -11.51 -23.35 -1.32
CA ALA A 126 -11.82 -24.05 -2.57
C ALA A 126 -13.33 -24.22 -2.81
N GLY A 127 -14.12 -24.20 -1.74
CA GLY A 127 -15.59 -24.27 -1.78
C GLY A 127 -16.28 -22.95 -2.16
N HIS A 128 -15.57 -21.83 -2.22
CA HIS A 128 -16.19 -20.53 -2.52
C HIS A 128 -16.76 -20.49 -3.95
N PRO A 129 -18.00 -19.99 -4.14
CA PRO A 129 -18.67 -20.05 -5.44
C PRO A 129 -17.96 -19.24 -6.54
N THR A 130 -17.38 -18.09 -6.19
CA THR A 130 -16.73 -17.19 -7.17
C THR A 130 -15.36 -17.67 -7.62
N TRP A 131 -14.42 -17.92 -6.70
CA TRP A 131 -13.03 -18.24 -7.06
C TRP A 131 -12.72 -19.74 -7.08
N GLY A 132 -13.50 -20.58 -6.39
CA GLY A 132 -13.27 -22.03 -6.33
C GLY A 132 -13.25 -22.69 -7.72
N PRO A 133 -14.24 -22.43 -8.61
CA PRO A 133 -14.22 -22.92 -9.99
C PRO A 133 -13.01 -22.40 -10.79
N VAL A 134 -12.62 -21.13 -10.59
CA VAL A 134 -11.49 -20.53 -11.29
C VAL A 134 -10.19 -21.22 -10.88
N PHE A 135 -9.95 -21.41 -9.58
CA PHE A 135 -8.77 -22.11 -9.07
C PHE A 135 -8.69 -23.54 -9.64
N ARG A 136 -9.79 -24.31 -9.57
CA ARG A 136 -9.85 -25.67 -10.15
C ARG A 136 -9.52 -25.70 -11.63
N SER A 137 -9.99 -24.71 -12.39
CA SER A 137 -9.70 -24.60 -13.83
C SER A 137 -8.23 -24.39 -14.16
N VAL A 138 -7.43 -23.90 -13.21
CA VAL A 138 -5.99 -23.65 -13.38
C VAL A 138 -5.19 -24.80 -12.79
N SER A 139 -5.56 -25.31 -11.61
CA SER A 139 -4.87 -26.42 -10.95
C SER A 139 -4.93 -27.71 -11.76
N ASN A 140 -6.05 -28.00 -12.42
CA ASN A 140 -6.23 -29.21 -13.22
C ASN A 140 -5.47 -29.19 -14.55
N ARG A 141 -4.83 -28.07 -14.91
CA ARG A 141 -4.01 -27.95 -16.13
C ARG A 141 -2.52 -28.27 -15.91
N ARG A 142 -2.16 -28.76 -14.72
CA ARG A 142 -0.80 -29.19 -14.38
C ARG A 142 -0.65 -30.69 -14.34
#